data_AF-A0AAD7DHS9-F1
#
_entry.id   AF-A0AAD7DHS9-F1
#
_cell.length_a   1.000
_cell.length_b   1.000
_cell.length_c   1.000
_cell.angle_alpha   90.00
_cell.angle_beta   90.00
_cell.angle_gamma   90.00
#
_symmetry.space_group_name_H-M   'P 1'
#
loop_
_entity.id
_entity.type
_entity.pdbx_description
1 polymer ?
#
loop_
_entity_poly.entity_id
_entity_poly.type
_entity_poly.pdbx_seq_one_letter_code
_entity_poly.pdbx_strand_id
1 'polypeptide(L)'
;MKPLISLVLLVVVAFSSSRGAQETPPATRMSCCNVPGSPGYPTPAAWDAFNATISGRLVAVVPSAEFCRTLLGGACTDLLKASSSIHRPPTRSARWASGLFRSATPGAMNQGYDLRPSSLCLRNATSCGKGDVPVYSVEAETVGDIQAAVKFATRNNLRVAVKSSWFRFQVSDQ
;
A
#
# COMPACT_ATOMS: atom_id res chain seq x y z
N MET A 1 -2.26 35.43 82.45
CA MET A 1 -2.51 34.10 81.84
C MET A 1 -3.86 34.17 81.14
N LYS A 2 -3.88 34.15 79.80
CA LYS A 2 -5.10 34.23 78.96
C LYS A 2 -4.93 33.18 77.85
N PRO A 3 -5.91 32.28 77.60
CA PRO A 3 -5.75 31.23 76.60
C PRO A 3 -6.05 31.77 75.20
N LEU A 4 -5.17 31.45 74.25
CA LEU A 4 -5.41 31.64 72.83
C LEU A 4 -6.29 30.49 72.32
N ILE A 5 -7.53 30.80 71.96
CA ILE A 5 -8.46 29.88 71.31
C ILE A 5 -8.07 29.79 69.83
N SER A 6 -7.55 28.65 69.43
CA SER A 6 -7.21 28.35 68.03
C SER A 6 -8.48 28.03 67.24
N LEU A 7 -8.90 28.95 66.38
CA LEU A 7 -10.06 28.79 65.51
C LEU A 7 -9.66 27.95 64.29
N VAL A 8 -10.05 26.68 64.25
CA VAL A 8 -9.83 25.80 63.08
C VAL A 8 -10.98 26.02 62.11
N LEU A 9 -10.68 26.59 60.94
CA LEU A 9 -11.64 26.80 59.87
C LEU A 9 -11.73 25.53 59.00
N LEU A 10 -12.83 24.79 59.11
CA LEU A 10 -13.11 23.63 58.24
C LEU A 10 -13.70 24.11 56.92
N VAL A 11 -12.92 24.04 55.84
CA VAL A 11 -13.40 24.27 54.47
C VAL A 11 -13.98 22.97 53.93
N VAL A 12 -15.31 22.90 53.78
CA VAL A 12 -15.99 21.76 53.14
C VAL A 12 -16.02 22.00 51.63
N VAL A 13 -15.25 21.21 50.88
CA VAL A 13 -15.27 21.23 49.40
C VAL A 13 -16.38 20.30 48.91
N ALA A 14 -17.45 20.88 48.35
CA ALA A 14 -18.51 20.11 47.71
C ALA A 14 -18.04 19.67 46.31
N PHE A 15 -17.83 18.37 46.10
CA PHE A 15 -17.62 17.80 44.78
C PHE A 15 -18.97 17.58 44.10
N SER A 16 -19.31 18.44 43.12
CA SER A 16 -20.45 18.18 42.23
C SER A 16 -20.03 17.19 41.15
N SER A 17 -20.50 15.94 41.24
CA SER A 17 -20.34 14.95 40.18
C SER A 17 -21.18 15.35 38.96
N SER A 18 -20.55 15.89 37.93
CA SER A 18 -21.18 16.01 36.62
C SER A 18 -21.27 14.61 35.99
N ARG A 19 -22.49 14.15 35.71
CA ARG A 19 -22.70 13.02 34.82
C ARG A 19 -22.31 13.50 33.42
N GLY A 20 -21.10 13.15 32.97
CA GLY A 20 -20.74 13.31 31.57
C GLY A 20 -21.74 12.53 30.73
N ALA A 21 -22.50 13.22 29.88
CA ALA A 21 -23.23 12.57 28.82
C ALA A 21 -22.19 11.85 27.94
N GLN A 22 -22.28 10.53 27.89
CA GLN A 22 -21.42 9.71 27.06
C GLN A 22 -21.83 9.98 25.61
N GLU A 23 -21.10 10.90 24.97
CA GLU A 23 -21.24 11.21 23.56
C GLU A 23 -20.76 9.98 22.78
N THR A 24 -21.71 9.21 22.25
CA THR A 24 -21.43 8.11 21.34
C THR A 24 -20.63 8.70 20.18
N PRO A 25 -19.39 8.24 19.92
CA PRO A 25 -18.64 8.71 18.76
C PRO A 25 -19.52 8.53 17.52
N PRO A 26 -19.67 9.55 16.66
CA PRO A 26 -20.42 9.39 15.43
C PRO A 26 -19.84 8.19 14.70
N ALA A 27 -20.69 7.21 14.40
CA ALA A 27 -20.29 6.04 13.61
C ALA A 27 -19.71 6.55 12.30
N THR A 28 -18.38 6.54 12.17
CA THR A 28 -17.70 6.82 10.92
C THR A 28 -18.22 5.82 9.91
N ARG A 29 -19.00 6.30 8.94
CA ARG A 29 -19.40 5.48 7.79
C ARG A 29 -18.12 5.05 7.10
N MET A 30 -17.73 3.78 7.27
CA MET A 30 -16.68 3.15 6.49
C MET A 30 -17.16 3.09 5.03
N SER A 31 -16.90 4.14 4.28
CA SER A 31 -17.10 4.14 2.83
C SER A 31 -15.96 3.35 2.21
N CYS A 32 -16.29 2.36 1.39
CA CYS A 32 -15.28 1.61 0.62
C CYS A 32 -14.51 2.57 -0.30
N CYS A 33 -13.22 2.31 -0.50
CA CYS A 33 -12.44 3.04 -1.51
C CYS A 33 -12.98 2.76 -2.92
N ASN A 34 -12.80 3.72 -3.81
CA ASN A 34 -13.11 3.55 -5.23
C ASN A 34 -12.12 2.57 -5.87
N VAL A 35 -12.65 1.69 -6.72
CA VAL A 35 -11.88 0.65 -7.44
C VAL A 35 -12.22 0.75 -8.92
N PRO A 36 -11.38 0.21 -9.83
CA PRO A 36 -11.68 0.23 -11.26
C PRO A 36 -13.10 -0.26 -11.57
N GLY A 37 -13.85 0.56 -12.30
CA GLY A 37 -15.25 0.30 -12.65
C GLY A 37 -16.28 0.87 -11.67
N SER A 38 -15.87 1.37 -10.49
CA SER A 38 -16.79 2.12 -9.62
C SER A 38 -17.08 3.51 -10.19
N PRO A 39 -18.27 4.09 -9.94
CA PRO A 39 -18.63 5.42 -10.46
C PRO A 39 -17.69 6.56 -10.01
N GLY A 40 -17.02 6.40 -8.87
CA GLY A 40 -16.08 7.38 -8.33
C GLY A 40 -14.62 7.16 -8.72
N TYR A 41 -14.33 6.14 -9.55
CA TYR A 41 -12.97 5.88 -9.99
C TYR A 41 -12.52 6.91 -11.05
N PRO A 42 -11.26 7.40 -11.01
CA PRO A 42 -10.82 8.40 -11.98
C PRO A 42 -10.88 7.89 -13.42
N THR A 43 -11.30 8.77 -14.32
CA THR A 43 -11.30 8.51 -15.76
C THR A 43 -9.86 8.48 -16.30
N PRO A 44 -9.63 7.90 -17.49
CA PRO A 44 -8.31 7.95 -18.13
C PRO A 44 -7.76 9.38 -18.26
N ALA A 45 -8.61 10.33 -18.66
CA ALA A 45 -8.22 11.75 -18.75
C ALA A 45 -7.82 12.36 -17.39
N ALA A 46 -8.44 11.93 -16.29
CA ALA A 46 -8.06 12.36 -14.94
C ALA A 46 -6.70 11.80 -14.52
N TRP A 47 -6.41 10.54 -14.89
CA TRP A 47 -5.09 9.92 -14.69
C TRP A 47 -4.01 10.62 -15.53
N ASP A 48 -4.29 10.97 -16.78
CA ASP A 48 -3.36 11.68 -17.65
C ASP A 48 -3.07 13.09 -17.13
N ALA A 49 -4.10 13.82 -16.70
CA ALA A 49 -3.95 15.13 -16.09
C ALA A 49 -3.11 15.05 -14.81
N PHE A 50 -3.35 14.05 -13.96
CA PHE A 50 -2.52 13.81 -12.79
C PHE A 50 -1.08 13.48 -13.16
N ASN A 51 -0.85 12.62 -14.16
CA ASN A 51 0.48 12.24 -14.62
C ASN A 51 1.31 13.46 -15.05
N ALA A 52 0.68 14.44 -15.69
CA ALA A 52 1.33 15.70 -16.05
C ALA A 52 1.81 16.50 -14.82
N THR A 53 1.07 16.44 -13.70
CA THR A 53 1.46 17.15 -12.45
C THR A 53 2.69 16.55 -11.77
N ILE A 54 2.98 15.28 -12.03
CA ILE A 54 4.11 14.54 -11.46
C ILE A 54 5.19 14.24 -12.52
N SER A 55 5.31 15.10 -13.53
CA SER A 55 6.34 15.00 -14.57
C SER A 55 6.37 13.66 -15.34
N GLY A 56 5.21 13.02 -15.55
CA GLY A 56 5.13 11.78 -16.30
C GLY A 56 5.46 10.51 -15.51
N ARG A 57 5.52 10.59 -14.17
CA ARG A 57 5.98 9.50 -13.28
C ARG A 57 4.88 8.50 -12.89
N LEU A 58 3.72 8.54 -13.53
CA LEU A 58 2.66 7.54 -13.35
C LEU A 58 2.98 6.29 -14.18
N VAL A 59 2.94 5.13 -13.53
CA VAL A 59 3.21 3.83 -14.14
C VAL A 59 2.00 2.92 -14.00
N ALA A 60 1.53 2.39 -15.13
CA ALA A 60 0.56 1.30 -15.14
C ALA A 60 1.24 0.02 -14.65
N VAL A 61 0.78 -0.51 -13.52
CA VAL A 61 1.45 -1.63 -12.87
C VAL A 61 0.88 -2.94 -13.38
N VAL A 62 1.74 -3.91 -13.62
CA VAL A 62 1.36 -5.31 -13.87
C VAL A 62 2.00 -6.21 -12.84
N PRO A 63 1.39 -7.37 -12.52
CA PRO A 63 2.02 -8.35 -11.64
C PRO A 63 3.43 -8.73 -12.12
N SER A 64 4.37 -8.98 -11.21
CA SER A 64 5.77 -9.22 -11.59
C SER A 64 5.98 -10.46 -12.50
N ALA A 65 5.12 -11.47 -12.42
CA ALA A 65 5.13 -12.61 -13.35
C ALA A 65 4.77 -12.17 -14.79
N GLU A 66 3.76 -11.31 -14.93
CA GLU A 66 3.39 -10.74 -16.22
C GLU A 66 4.49 -9.83 -16.75
N PHE A 67 5.01 -8.92 -15.91
CA PHE A 67 6.17 -8.09 -16.24
C PHE A 67 7.34 -8.93 -16.78
N CYS A 68 7.60 -10.08 -16.14
CA CYS A 68 8.65 -10.98 -16.54
C CYS A 68 8.40 -11.62 -17.92
N ARG A 69 7.15 -12.02 -18.20
CA ARG A 69 6.75 -12.67 -19.44
C ARG A 69 6.74 -11.71 -20.61
N THR A 70 6.12 -10.54 -20.45
CA THR A 70 5.83 -9.61 -21.54
C THR A 70 6.95 -8.61 -21.75
N LEU A 71 7.40 -7.94 -20.69
CA LEU A 71 8.36 -6.84 -20.80
C LEU A 71 9.81 -7.31 -20.79
N LEU A 72 10.10 -8.46 -20.18
CA LEU A 72 11.43 -9.06 -20.18
C LEU A 72 11.55 -10.28 -21.10
N GLY A 73 10.52 -10.61 -21.88
CA GLY A 73 10.54 -11.73 -22.84
C GLY A 73 10.85 -13.08 -22.20
N GLY A 74 10.54 -13.26 -20.91
CA GLY A 74 10.91 -14.47 -20.15
C GLY A 74 12.31 -14.45 -19.54
N ALA A 75 13.10 -13.38 -19.64
CA ALA A 75 14.48 -13.31 -19.09
C ALA A 75 14.57 -13.36 -17.54
N CYS A 76 13.46 -13.58 -16.84
CA CYS A 76 13.43 -13.93 -15.42
C CYS A 76 12.76 -15.28 -15.17
N THR A 77 12.56 -16.13 -16.19
CA THR A 77 12.24 -17.55 -16.05
C THR A 77 13.45 -18.46 -16.18
N ASP A 78 14.63 -17.93 -16.57
CA ASP A 78 15.89 -18.67 -16.68
C ASP A 78 16.16 -19.49 -15.41
N LEU A 79 15.72 -20.75 -15.43
CA LEU A 79 16.00 -21.71 -14.40
C LEU A 79 17.52 -21.80 -14.32
N LEU A 80 18.10 -21.48 -13.17
CA LEU A 80 19.43 -21.99 -12.86
C LEU A 80 19.35 -23.49 -13.14
N LYS A 81 20.13 -23.98 -14.11
CA LYS A 81 20.11 -25.38 -14.56
C LYS A 81 19.94 -26.30 -13.36
N ALA A 82 18.90 -27.13 -13.42
CA ALA A 82 18.56 -28.09 -12.38
C ALA A 82 19.80 -28.90 -11.99
N SER A 83 20.27 -28.74 -10.75
CA SER A 83 21.10 -29.75 -10.13
C SER A 83 20.17 -30.92 -9.82
N SER A 84 20.42 -32.08 -10.41
CA SER A 84 19.66 -33.33 -10.31
C SER A 84 19.66 -33.98 -8.92
N SER A 85 19.82 -33.20 -7.85
CA SER A 85 19.94 -33.72 -6.49
C SER A 85 18.63 -33.53 -5.74
N ILE A 86 18.14 -34.63 -5.16
CA ILE A 86 16.85 -34.78 -4.45
C ILE A 86 16.65 -33.79 -3.27
N HIS A 87 17.67 -32.98 -2.94
CA HIS A 87 17.68 -31.96 -1.88
C HIS A 87 17.58 -30.51 -2.41
N ARG A 88 17.42 -30.29 -3.73
CA ARG A 88 17.32 -28.94 -4.30
C ARG A 88 15.99 -28.77 -5.05
N PRO A 89 14.96 -28.12 -4.45
CA PRO A 89 13.72 -27.80 -5.15
C PRO A 89 14.00 -26.93 -6.39
N PRO A 90 13.10 -26.90 -7.40
CA PRO A 90 13.34 -26.19 -8.65
C PRO A 90 13.84 -24.78 -8.39
N THR A 91 15.06 -24.52 -8.84
CA THR A 91 15.76 -23.27 -8.55
C THR A 91 15.06 -22.13 -9.27
N ARG A 92 14.44 -21.24 -8.47
CA ARG A 92 13.99 -19.91 -8.93
C ARG A 92 15.11 -19.32 -9.80
N SER A 93 14.76 -18.73 -10.95
CA SER A 93 15.74 -17.95 -11.71
C SER A 93 16.46 -16.96 -10.78
N ALA A 94 17.77 -16.79 -10.95
CA ALA A 94 18.54 -15.88 -10.10
C ALA A 94 17.94 -14.47 -10.10
N ARG A 95 17.41 -14.03 -11.25
CA ARG A 95 16.71 -12.76 -11.40
C ARG A 95 15.38 -12.70 -10.65
N TRP A 96 14.55 -13.75 -10.67
CA TRP A 96 13.31 -13.77 -9.89
C TRP A 96 13.53 -13.92 -8.38
N ALA A 97 14.56 -14.66 -8.00
CA ALA A 97 14.98 -14.77 -6.61
C ALA A 97 15.61 -13.46 -6.10
N SER A 98 16.09 -12.61 -7.00
CA SER A 98 16.75 -11.35 -6.66
C SER A 98 15.85 -10.39 -5.88
N GLY A 99 16.37 -9.91 -4.74
CA GLY A 99 15.75 -8.81 -4.01
C GLY A 99 15.71 -7.52 -4.84
N LEU A 100 16.69 -7.27 -5.70
CA LEU A 100 16.72 -6.11 -6.59
C LEU A 100 15.54 -6.12 -7.57
N PHE A 101 15.25 -7.27 -8.18
CA PHE A 101 14.10 -7.41 -9.07
C PHE A 101 12.79 -7.13 -8.33
N ARG A 102 12.64 -7.67 -7.12
CA ARG A 102 11.43 -7.46 -6.28
C ARG A 102 11.27 -6.02 -5.83
N SER A 103 12.37 -5.35 -5.52
CA SER A 103 12.37 -3.96 -5.07
C SER A 103 12.10 -3.02 -6.24
N ALA A 104 12.71 -3.26 -7.40
CA ALA A 104 12.58 -2.40 -8.58
C ALA A 104 11.23 -2.56 -9.31
N THR A 105 10.59 -3.73 -9.22
CA THR A 105 9.32 -3.99 -9.93
C THR A 105 8.13 -3.52 -9.08
N PRO A 106 7.32 -2.53 -9.52
CA PRO A 106 6.22 -2.01 -8.71
C PRO A 106 5.16 -3.05 -8.34
N GLY A 107 4.85 -3.96 -9.27
CA GLY A 107 3.89 -5.04 -9.05
C GLY A 107 4.49 -6.31 -8.44
N ALA A 108 5.69 -6.22 -7.86
CA ALA A 108 6.29 -7.33 -7.13
C ALA A 108 5.85 -7.36 -5.66
N MET A 109 5.32 -8.50 -5.23
CA MET A 109 4.95 -8.79 -3.85
C MET A 109 6.08 -9.52 -3.12
N ASN A 110 6.26 -9.21 -1.84
CA ASN A 110 7.33 -9.78 -1.00
C ASN A 110 7.02 -11.20 -0.51
N GLN A 111 5.77 -11.66 -0.57
CA GLN A 111 5.32 -12.96 -0.08
C GLN A 111 4.46 -13.67 -1.13
N GLY A 112 4.73 -14.98 -1.35
CA GLY A 112 3.73 -15.95 -1.78
C GLY A 112 3.13 -15.84 -3.19
N TYR A 113 3.94 -15.73 -4.25
CA TYR A 113 3.47 -16.18 -5.58
C TYR A 113 3.20 -17.69 -5.63
N ASP A 114 3.57 -18.42 -4.57
CA ASP A 114 3.39 -19.87 -4.46
C ASP A 114 2.16 -20.24 -3.60
N LEU A 115 1.54 -19.25 -2.94
CA LEU A 115 0.27 -19.42 -2.27
C LEU A 115 -0.81 -19.21 -3.33
N ARG A 116 -1.63 -20.22 -3.59
CA ARG A 116 -2.63 -20.27 -4.66
C ARG A 116 -3.96 -19.62 -4.25
N PRO A 117 -4.19 -18.32 -4.44
CA PRO A 117 -5.49 -17.86 -4.90
C PRO A 117 -5.44 -17.67 -6.42
N SER A 118 -6.58 -17.96 -7.06
CA SER A 118 -6.83 -17.77 -8.50
C SER A 118 -6.71 -16.31 -8.97
N SER A 119 -6.58 -15.36 -8.04
CA SER A 119 -6.40 -13.93 -8.30
C SER A 119 -4.95 -13.51 -8.51
N LEU A 120 -3.97 -14.39 -8.26
CA LEU A 120 -2.55 -14.05 -8.39
C LEU A 120 -1.96 -14.53 -9.72
N CYS A 121 -1.20 -13.65 -10.36
CA CYS A 121 -0.37 -13.99 -11.51
C CYS A 121 0.85 -14.83 -11.07
N LEU A 122 0.71 -16.15 -11.15
CA LEU A 122 1.81 -17.08 -10.85
C LEU A 122 2.79 -17.13 -12.02
N ARG A 123 4.04 -17.48 -11.74
CA ARG A 123 5.11 -17.61 -12.76
C ARG A 123 4.71 -18.52 -13.93
N ASN A 124 4.00 -19.61 -13.66
CA ASN A 124 3.63 -20.63 -14.64
C ASN A 124 2.13 -20.61 -14.98
N ALA A 125 1.39 -19.58 -14.57
CA ALA A 125 -0.04 -19.52 -14.84
C ALA A 125 -0.30 -19.17 -16.31
N THR A 126 -1.27 -19.87 -16.91
CA THR A 126 -1.79 -19.56 -18.25
C THR A 126 -2.79 -18.41 -18.24
N SER A 127 -3.39 -18.12 -17.09
CA SER A 127 -4.24 -16.95 -16.84
C SER A 127 -3.67 -16.13 -15.68
N CYS A 128 -3.68 -14.80 -15.83
CA CYS A 128 -3.04 -13.87 -14.90
C CYS A 128 -4.10 -12.95 -14.28
N GLY A 129 -4.37 -13.15 -12.99
CA GLY A 129 -5.14 -12.19 -12.19
C GLY A 129 -4.24 -11.08 -11.65
N LYS A 130 -4.77 -9.85 -11.54
CA LYS A 130 -4.06 -8.73 -10.93
C LYS A 130 -4.01 -8.86 -9.39
N GLY A 131 -5.08 -9.34 -8.76
CA GLY A 131 -5.14 -9.57 -7.30
C GLY A 131 -4.86 -8.29 -6.52
N ASP A 132 -4.07 -8.38 -5.45
CA ASP A 132 -3.66 -7.24 -4.60
C ASP A 132 -2.53 -6.41 -5.23
N VAL A 133 -2.26 -6.55 -6.53
CA VAL A 133 -1.30 -5.70 -7.23
C VAL A 133 -2.00 -4.40 -7.62
N PRO A 134 -1.41 -3.24 -7.31
CA PRO A 134 -2.06 -1.97 -7.60
C PRO A 134 -2.32 -1.74 -9.10
N VAL A 135 -3.23 -0.82 -9.40
CA VAL A 135 -3.53 -0.45 -10.80
C VAL A 135 -2.47 0.47 -11.35
N TYR A 136 -2.16 1.53 -10.60
CA TYR A 136 -1.15 2.52 -10.89
C TYR A 136 -0.16 2.67 -9.75
N SER A 137 1.04 3.12 -10.08
CA SER A 137 2.06 3.52 -9.11
C SER A 137 2.73 4.81 -9.56
N VAL A 138 3.13 5.63 -8.60
CA VAL A 138 3.88 6.87 -8.82
C VAL A 138 5.34 6.62 -8.46
N GLU A 139 6.24 6.75 -9.42
CA GLU A 139 7.68 6.72 -9.20
C GLU A 139 8.14 8.06 -8.62
N ALA A 140 7.91 8.26 -7.32
CA ALA A 140 8.17 9.54 -6.68
C ALA A 140 9.69 9.79 -6.54
N GLU A 141 10.15 10.95 -7.01
CA GLU A 141 11.53 11.43 -6.83
C GLU A 141 11.60 12.65 -5.93
N THR A 142 10.51 13.41 -5.83
CA THR A 142 10.42 14.61 -5.01
C THR A 142 9.33 14.49 -3.95
N VAL A 143 9.43 15.31 -2.91
CA VAL A 143 8.35 15.48 -1.93
C VAL A 143 7.06 15.97 -2.62
N GLY A 144 7.20 16.77 -3.68
CA GLY A 144 6.09 17.24 -4.49
C GLY A 144 5.29 16.11 -5.13
N ASP A 145 5.96 15.09 -5.66
CA ASP A 145 5.31 13.92 -6.27
C ASP A 145 4.47 13.16 -5.24
N ILE A 146 5.03 12.94 -4.05
CA ILE A 146 4.35 12.25 -2.95
C ILE A 146 3.12 13.05 -2.51
N GLN A 147 3.28 14.35 -2.29
CA GLN A 147 2.18 15.23 -1.90
C GLN A 147 1.07 15.26 -2.95
N ALA A 148 1.42 15.33 -4.24
CA ALA A 148 0.48 15.29 -5.34
C ALA A 148 -0.27 13.96 -5.38
N ALA A 149 0.43 12.83 -5.25
CA ALA A 149 -0.15 11.49 -5.24
C ALA A 149 -1.12 11.28 -4.07
N VAL A 150 -0.73 11.66 -2.85
CA VAL A 150 -1.61 11.56 -1.67
C VAL A 150 -2.84 12.45 -1.83
N LYS A 151 -2.68 13.70 -2.29
CA LYS A 151 -3.82 14.60 -2.55
C LYS A 151 -4.76 14.03 -3.61
N PHE A 152 -4.21 13.50 -4.70
CA PHE A 152 -5.00 12.88 -5.77
C PHE A 152 -5.77 11.67 -5.25
N ALA A 153 -5.12 10.80 -4.49
CA ALA A 153 -5.74 9.61 -3.93
C ALA A 153 -6.87 9.97 -2.95
N THR A 154 -6.64 10.92 -2.04
CA THR A 154 -7.67 11.40 -1.10
C THR A 154 -8.88 11.99 -1.83
N ARG A 155 -8.66 12.83 -2.86
CA ARG A 155 -9.76 13.45 -3.62
C ARG A 155 -10.64 12.45 -4.35
N ASN A 156 -10.05 11.35 -4.80
CA ASN A 156 -10.74 10.30 -5.54
C ASN A 156 -11.11 9.08 -4.67
N ASN A 157 -10.95 9.18 -3.34
CA ASN A 157 -11.20 8.10 -2.39
C ASN A 157 -10.52 6.77 -2.78
N LEU A 158 -9.25 6.87 -3.19
CA LEU A 158 -8.40 5.76 -3.63
C LEU A 158 -7.61 5.16 -2.46
N ARG A 159 -7.30 3.87 -2.53
CA ARG A 159 -6.57 3.19 -1.46
C ARG A 159 -5.07 3.34 -1.69
N VAL A 160 -4.37 3.99 -0.77
CA VAL A 160 -2.92 4.20 -0.92
C VAL A 160 -2.11 3.04 -0.32
N ALA A 161 -1.20 2.47 -1.11
CA ALA A 161 -0.11 1.62 -0.65
C ALA A 161 1.24 2.27 -0.92
N VAL A 162 2.17 2.09 0.03
CA VAL A 162 3.55 2.59 -0.11
C VAL A 162 4.49 1.41 -0.26
N LYS A 163 5.29 1.42 -1.32
CA LYS A 163 6.39 0.49 -1.53
C LYS A 163 7.69 1.29 -1.57
N SER A 164 8.60 1.00 -0.65
CA SER A 164 9.97 1.49 -0.72
C SER A 164 10.84 0.43 -1.37
N SER A 165 11.73 0.88 -2.23
CA SER A 165 12.88 0.13 -2.70
C SER A 165 14.13 0.86 -2.23
N TRP A 166 15.27 0.18 -2.26
CA TRP A 166 16.54 0.80 -1.86
C TRP A 166 16.94 2.01 -2.72
N PHE A 167 16.25 2.27 -3.83
CA PHE A 167 16.56 3.35 -4.77
C PHE A 167 15.36 4.24 -5.13
N ARG A 168 14.12 3.89 -4.74
CA ARG A 168 12.88 4.53 -5.23
C ARG A 168 11.71 4.35 -4.27
N PHE A 169 10.90 5.39 -4.10
CA PHE A 169 9.62 5.36 -3.38
C PHE A 169 8.45 5.26 -4.36
N GLN A 170 7.45 4.46 -4.01
CA GLN A 170 6.28 4.20 -4.84
C GLN A 170 5.00 4.38 -4.03
N VAL A 171 4.09 5.19 -4.54
CA VAL A 171 2.73 5.36 -4.01
C VAL A 171 1.77 4.75 -5.01
N SER A 172 0.94 3.82 -4.57
CA SER A 172 0.13 3.00 -5.48
C SER A 172 -1.33 2.91 -5.02
N ASP A 173 -2.25 2.73 -5.97
CA ASP A 173 -3.69 2.55 -5.72
C ASP A 173 -4.04 1.05 -5.66
N GLN A 174 -4.58 0.57 -4.52
CA GLN A 174 -4.87 -0.84 -4.23
C GLN A 174 -6.35 -1.21 -4.45
#